data_AF-A0A938RPR9-F1
#
_entry.id   AF-A0A938RPR9-F1
#
_cell.length_a   1.000
_cell.length_b   1.000
_cell.length_c   1.000
_cell.angle_alpha   90.00
_cell.angle_beta   90.00
_cell.angle_gamma   90.00
#
_symmetry.space_group_name_H-M   'P 1'
#
loop_
_entity.id
_entity.type
_entity.pdbx_description
1 polymer ?
#
loop_
_entity_poly.entity_id
_entity_poly.type
_entity_poly.pdbx_seq_one_letter_code
_entity_poly.pdbx_strand_id
1 'polypeptide(L)'
;MMNVFRWWRGILLAFFLLAMIRVFLPLPFSNEIVIFSIYVLACSFLLGRVGFISFGQPAYLATGAYATAFYLFYFGTNPFIGILIGIVAGLVISLIVGPLFVRLRSDYFALVNLALAVIFYYMMQKVLAPITQGDNGLWFLANMTSTPFIDITKPKEFFIFAFLVAMAVWALFKYLNDTLYGACAYASKVNEDKVQFLGYSNFKIRFFGFVLANVTTALAGSLYAIYLGFVSPEMSSAHRCADPVVVTILGGVGTLYGPLVGAIAFTGMKDLIAGLIGNWELFIGFLLVFIMLAGEKGIWGSLEPRLKKVFSGKRA
;
A
#
# COMPACT_ATOMS: atom_id res chain seq x y z
N MET A 1 -16.28 28.00 -1.69
CA MET A 1 -15.66 27.40 -0.47
C MET A 1 -16.35 26.12 0.03
N MET A 2 -17.69 25.98 -0.03
CA MET A 2 -18.41 24.78 0.45
C MET A 2 -18.06 23.45 -0.25
N ASN A 3 -17.57 23.47 -1.49
CA ASN A 3 -17.18 22.26 -2.23
C ASN A 3 -15.84 21.66 -1.76
N VAL A 4 -14.86 22.49 -1.39
CA VAL A 4 -13.56 22.02 -0.89
C VAL A 4 -13.72 21.36 0.48
N PHE A 5 -14.54 21.94 1.36
CA PHE A 5 -14.80 21.32 2.66
C PHE A 5 -15.53 19.97 2.52
N ARG A 6 -16.53 19.86 1.62
CA ARG A 6 -17.14 18.56 1.28
C ARG A 6 -16.14 17.55 0.73
N TRP A 7 -15.16 18.01 -0.05
CA TRP A 7 -14.09 17.19 -0.60
C TRP A 7 -13.18 16.64 0.51
N TRP A 8 -12.80 17.44 1.50
CA TRP A 8 -11.97 16.98 2.62
C TRP A 8 -12.72 16.18 3.69
N ARG A 9 -14.03 16.40 3.87
CA ARG A 9 -14.83 15.81 4.97
C ARG A 9 -14.69 14.30 5.12
N GLY A 10 -14.66 13.53 4.03
CA GLY A 10 -14.53 12.07 4.11
C GLY A 10 -13.14 11.61 4.57
N ILE A 11 -12.08 12.28 4.11
CA ILE A 11 -10.70 12.00 4.52
C ILE A 11 -10.52 12.43 5.98
N LEU A 12 -10.92 13.65 6.31
CA LEU A 12 -10.84 14.17 7.68
C LEU A 12 -11.62 13.28 8.66
N LEU A 13 -12.78 12.75 8.28
CA LEU A 13 -13.57 11.88 9.14
C LEU A 13 -12.95 10.49 9.30
N ALA A 14 -12.43 9.89 8.22
CA ALA A 14 -11.73 8.59 8.30
C ALA A 14 -10.47 8.68 9.15
N PHE A 15 -9.67 9.74 8.96
CA PHE A 15 -8.45 9.98 9.71
C PHE A 15 -8.72 10.46 11.14
N PHE A 16 -9.80 11.21 11.38
CA PHE A 16 -10.28 11.50 12.74
C PHE A 16 -10.70 10.23 13.47
N LEU A 17 -11.40 9.32 12.80
CA LEU A 17 -11.76 8.02 13.36
C LEU A 17 -10.52 7.18 13.68
N LEU A 18 -9.51 7.15 12.80
CA LEU A 18 -8.22 6.51 13.11
C LEU A 18 -7.53 7.15 14.33
N ALA A 19 -7.52 8.48 14.41
CA ALA A 19 -6.92 9.20 15.54
C ALA A 19 -7.67 8.94 16.85
N MET A 20 -8.99 8.81 16.81
CA MET A 20 -9.83 8.38 17.93
C MET A 20 -9.55 6.93 18.33
N ILE A 21 -9.47 6.03 17.35
CA ILE A 21 -9.19 4.61 17.55
C ILE A 21 -7.80 4.41 18.18
N ARG A 22 -6.82 5.27 17.85
CA ARG A 22 -5.49 5.29 18.49
C ARG A 22 -5.52 5.58 20.00
N VAL A 23 -6.58 6.19 20.55
CA VAL A 23 -6.72 6.34 22.00
C VAL A 23 -6.92 4.98 22.69
N PHE A 24 -7.52 4.02 21.99
CA PHE A 24 -7.83 2.70 22.51
C PHE A 24 -6.80 1.62 22.11
N LEU A 25 -6.01 1.88 21.05
CA LEU A 25 -5.07 0.89 20.50
C LEU A 25 -3.61 1.18 20.90
N PRO A 26 -2.76 0.13 21.03
CA PRO A 26 -1.32 0.30 21.19
C PRO A 26 -0.70 1.11 20.04
N LEU A 27 0.32 1.90 20.36
CA LEU A 27 1.08 2.67 19.36
C LEU A 27 1.69 1.81 18.24
N PRO A 28 2.29 0.63 18.54
CA PRO A 28 2.88 -0.21 17.50
C PRO A 28 1.87 -0.66 16.46
N PHE A 29 0.71 -1.12 16.93
CA PHE A 29 -0.39 -1.58 16.09
C PHE A 29 -0.95 -0.45 15.21
N SER A 30 -1.06 0.76 15.76
CA SER A 30 -1.51 1.94 15.00
C SER A 30 -0.54 2.32 13.89
N ASN A 31 0.78 2.25 14.14
CA ASN A 31 1.80 2.50 13.11
C ASN A 31 1.73 1.45 11.99
N GLU A 32 1.61 0.17 12.35
CA GLU A 32 1.51 -0.91 11.37
C GLU A 32 0.27 -0.73 10.47
N ILE A 33 -0.90 -0.41 11.04
CA ILE A 33 -2.12 -0.14 10.25
C ILE A 33 -1.91 1.04 9.30
N VAL A 34 -1.33 2.16 9.77
CA VAL A 34 -1.14 3.35 8.93
C VAL A 34 -0.22 3.03 7.76
N ILE A 35 0.93 2.38 7.99
CA ILE A 35 1.87 2.03 6.92
C ILE A 35 1.26 1.00 5.97
N PHE A 36 0.66 -0.05 6.51
CA PHE A 36 0.08 -1.14 5.74
C PHE A 36 -1.12 -0.66 4.90
N SER A 37 -1.91 0.28 5.42
CA SER A 37 -3.03 0.85 4.66
C SER A 37 -2.58 1.73 3.49
N ILE A 38 -1.44 2.43 3.57
CA ILE A 38 -0.82 3.12 2.41
C ILE A 38 -0.43 2.09 1.34
N TYR A 39 0.20 1.00 1.76
CA TYR A 39 0.61 -0.10 0.89
C TYR A 39 -0.60 -0.75 0.18
N VAL A 40 -1.65 -1.08 0.93
CA VAL A 40 -2.88 -1.66 0.39
C VAL A 40 -3.62 -0.65 -0.50
N LEU A 41 -3.58 0.64 -0.20
CA LEU A 41 -4.21 1.67 -1.04
C LEU A 41 -3.60 1.70 -2.44
N ALA A 42 -2.28 1.60 -2.53
CA ALA A 42 -1.58 1.51 -3.81
C ALA A 42 -1.97 0.25 -4.60
N CYS A 43 -2.03 -0.91 -3.93
CA CYS A 43 -2.48 -2.15 -4.55
C CYS A 43 -3.96 -2.08 -5.00
N SER A 44 -4.83 -1.50 -4.17
CA SER A 44 -6.24 -1.29 -4.46
C SER A 44 -6.47 -0.35 -5.63
N PHE A 45 -5.61 0.65 -5.80
CA PHE A 45 -5.67 1.51 -6.98
C PHE A 45 -5.38 0.72 -8.27
N LEU A 46 -4.37 -0.14 -8.28
CA LEU A 46 -4.08 -1.00 -9.44
C LEU A 46 -5.21 -1.97 -9.74
N LEU A 47 -5.69 -2.68 -8.71
CA LEU A 47 -6.74 -3.67 -8.87
C LEU A 47 -8.08 -3.03 -9.23
N GLY A 48 -8.41 -1.94 -8.54
CA GLY A 48 -9.70 -1.27 -8.58
C GLY A 48 -9.90 -0.38 -9.80
N ARG A 49 -8.90 0.46 -10.11
CA ARG A 49 -9.00 1.46 -11.19
C ARG A 49 -8.29 1.03 -12.46
N VAL A 50 -7.06 0.53 -12.37
CA VAL A 50 -6.27 0.18 -13.57
C VAL A 50 -6.66 -1.18 -14.14
N GLY A 51 -7.09 -2.12 -13.29
CA GLY A 51 -7.50 -3.48 -13.67
C GLY A 51 -6.39 -4.52 -13.57
N PHE A 52 -5.30 -4.22 -12.87
CA PHE A 52 -4.17 -5.12 -12.70
C PHE A 52 -4.15 -5.78 -11.32
N ILE A 53 -4.03 -7.10 -11.30
CA ILE A 53 -3.73 -7.87 -10.08
C ILE A 53 -2.21 -7.91 -9.92
N SER A 54 -1.66 -7.22 -8.92
CA SER A 54 -0.21 -7.16 -8.71
C SER A 54 0.19 -7.96 -7.47
N PHE A 55 0.65 -9.20 -7.68
CA PHE A 55 1.32 -9.98 -6.64
C PHE A 55 2.78 -9.55 -6.38
N GLY A 56 3.29 -8.61 -7.18
CA GLY A 56 4.66 -8.09 -7.08
C GLY A 56 4.82 -6.89 -6.15
N GLN A 57 3.73 -6.42 -5.54
CA GLN A 57 3.75 -5.30 -4.58
C GLN A 57 4.79 -5.46 -3.46
N PRO A 58 5.05 -6.66 -2.90
CA PRO A 58 6.13 -6.81 -1.92
C PRO A 58 7.53 -6.52 -2.46
N ALA A 59 7.78 -6.75 -3.76
CA ALA A 59 9.06 -6.42 -4.39
C ALA A 59 9.29 -4.89 -4.40
N TYR A 60 8.25 -4.13 -4.74
CA TYR A 60 8.30 -2.67 -4.75
C TYR A 60 8.36 -2.08 -3.33
N LEU A 61 7.69 -2.73 -2.36
CA LEU A 61 7.77 -2.40 -0.94
C LEU A 61 9.21 -2.61 -0.45
N ALA A 62 9.78 -3.78 -0.74
CA ALA A 62 11.15 -4.13 -0.37
C ALA A 62 12.16 -3.22 -1.08
N THR A 63 11.92 -2.81 -2.33
CA THR A 63 12.77 -1.82 -3.03
C THR A 63 12.91 -0.53 -2.24
N GLY A 64 11.79 0.05 -1.80
CA GLY A 64 11.80 1.29 -1.00
C GLY A 64 12.47 1.08 0.36
N ALA A 65 12.18 -0.05 1.01
CA ALA A 65 12.77 -0.43 2.29
C ALA A 65 14.31 -0.59 2.21
N TYR A 66 14.81 -1.37 1.25
CA TYR A 66 16.23 -1.62 1.04
C TYR A 66 16.99 -0.37 0.61
N ALA A 67 16.43 0.45 -0.29
CA ALA A 67 17.07 1.71 -0.68
C ALA A 67 17.22 2.67 0.52
N THR A 68 16.21 2.73 1.38
CA THR A 68 16.25 3.50 2.64
C THR A 68 17.30 2.93 3.60
N ALA A 69 17.32 1.61 3.76
CA ALA A 69 18.27 0.90 4.61
C ALA A 69 19.72 1.07 4.14
N PHE A 70 19.99 0.97 2.83
CA PHE A 70 21.33 1.18 2.28
C PHE A 70 21.86 2.58 2.57
N TYR A 71 21.01 3.60 2.43
CA TYR A 71 21.41 4.97 2.78
C TYR A 71 21.76 5.09 4.27
N LEU A 72 20.86 4.61 5.15
CA LEU A 72 21.02 4.75 6.60
C LEU A 72 22.11 3.86 7.21
N PHE A 73 22.44 2.76 6.54
CA PHE A 73 23.47 1.83 6.99
C PHE A 73 24.86 2.26 6.53
N TYR A 74 25.02 2.70 5.28
CA TYR A 74 26.34 2.94 4.68
C TYR A 74 26.74 4.41 4.55
N PHE A 75 25.80 5.31 4.26
CA PHE A 75 26.14 6.64 3.74
C PHE A 75 25.77 7.79 4.67
N GLY A 76 24.60 7.73 5.31
CA GLY A 76 24.06 8.87 6.03
C GLY A 76 23.18 8.49 7.20
N THR A 77 22.74 9.52 7.92
CA THR A 77 22.06 9.37 9.22
C THR A 77 20.69 10.04 9.24
N ASN A 78 20.28 10.70 8.14
CA ASN A 78 19.04 11.47 8.07
C ASN A 78 17.87 10.62 7.52
N PRO A 79 16.85 10.29 8.33
CA PRO A 79 15.76 9.42 7.90
C PRO A 79 14.95 9.98 6.72
N PHE A 80 14.77 11.30 6.61
CA PHE A 80 14.01 11.91 5.51
C PHE A 80 14.69 11.74 4.17
N ILE A 81 16.02 11.84 4.13
CA ILE A 81 16.81 11.57 2.92
C ILE A 81 16.67 10.10 2.54
N GLY A 82 16.68 9.20 3.53
CA GLY A 82 16.42 7.78 3.32
C GLY A 82 15.06 7.52 2.66
N ILE A 83 13.99 8.15 3.16
CA ILE A 83 12.64 8.05 2.56
C ILE A 83 12.66 8.53 1.11
N LEU A 84 13.28 9.68 0.85
CA LEU A 84 13.35 10.24 -0.50
C LEU A 84 14.11 9.32 -1.47
N ILE A 85 15.21 8.71 -1.02
CA ILE A 85 15.96 7.72 -1.80
C ILE A 85 15.10 6.48 -2.07
N GLY A 86 14.31 6.01 -1.09
CA GLY A 86 13.39 4.90 -1.30
C GLY A 86 12.28 5.19 -2.31
N ILE A 87 11.70 6.39 -2.28
CA ILE A 87 10.72 6.86 -3.29
C ILE A 87 11.37 6.88 -4.68
N VAL A 88 12.57 7.44 -4.80
CA VAL A 88 13.30 7.53 -6.07
C VAL A 88 13.67 6.14 -6.60
N ALA A 89 14.11 5.23 -5.73
CA ALA A 89 14.38 3.85 -6.12
C ALA A 89 13.12 3.15 -6.63
N GLY A 90 11.98 3.31 -5.95
CA GLY A 90 10.69 2.80 -6.41
C GLY A 90 10.28 3.36 -7.77
N LEU A 91 10.50 4.66 -8.00
CA LEU A 91 10.27 5.30 -9.29
C LEU A 91 11.15 4.70 -10.39
N VAL A 92 12.46 4.60 -10.14
CA VAL A 92 13.42 4.06 -11.11
C VAL A 92 13.08 2.61 -11.47
N ILE A 93 12.86 1.74 -10.49
CA ILE A 93 12.49 0.34 -10.75
C ILE A 93 11.16 0.25 -11.53
N SER A 94 10.18 1.08 -11.18
CA SER A 94 8.90 1.10 -11.89
C SER A 94 9.01 1.58 -13.33
N LEU A 95 9.90 2.54 -13.61
CA LEU A 95 10.17 3.03 -14.96
C LEU A 95 10.94 2.00 -15.81
N ILE A 96 11.81 1.20 -15.20
CA ILE A 96 12.55 0.13 -15.89
C ILE A 96 11.64 -1.05 -16.20
N VAL A 97 10.85 -1.48 -15.22
CA VAL A 97 10.05 -2.71 -15.31
C VAL A 97 8.69 -2.46 -15.97
N GLY A 98 8.09 -1.30 -15.74
CA GLY A 98 6.74 -0.97 -16.19
C GLY A 98 6.51 -1.06 -17.71
N PRO A 99 7.43 -0.65 -18.59
CA PRO A 99 7.22 -0.75 -20.03
C PRO A 99 7.08 -2.20 -20.53
N LEU A 100 7.71 -3.14 -19.84
CA LEU A 100 7.60 -4.58 -20.13
C LEU A 100 6.31 -5.14 -19.56
N PHE A 101 6.02 -4.82 -18.29
CA PHE A 101 4.95 -5.50 -17.56
C PHE A 101 3.57 -5.03 -18.02
N VAL A 102 3.40 -3.73 -18.24
CA VAL A 102 2.10 -3.12 -18.58
C VAL A 102 1.55 -3.57 -19.95
N ARG A 103 2.40 -4.16 -20.80
CA ARG A 103 2.00 -4.72 -22.10
C ARG A 103 1.40 -6.12 -22.00
N LEU A 104 1.55 -6.77 -20.85
CA LEU A 104 1.02 -8.10 -20.61
C LEU A 104 -0.49 -8.04 -20.33
N ARG A 105 -1.22 -9.10 -20.72
CA ARG A 105 -2.60 -9.28 -20.27
C ARG A 105 -2.64 -9.52 -18.76
N SER A 106 -3.77 -9.20 -18.11
CA SER A 106 -3.90 -9.15 -16.64
C SER A 106 -3.37 -10.41 -15.92
N ASP A 107 -3.67 -11.61 -16.42
CA ASP A 107 -3.24 -12.86 -15.77
C ASP A 107 -1.72 -13.08 -15.88
N TYR A 108 -1.14 -12.84 -17.07
CA TYR A 108 0.31 -12.90 -17.27
C TYR A 108 1.03 -11.80 -16.47
N PHE A 109 0.43 -10.62 -16.37
CA PHE A 109 0.95 -9.53 -15.54
C PHE A 109 1.06 -9.98 -14.08
N ALA A 110 0.04 -10.66 -13.54
CA ALA A 110 0.04 -11.14 -12.16
C ALA A 110 1.18 -12.15 -11.91
N LEU A 111 1.34 -13.12 -12.81
CA LEU A 111 2.39 -14.16 -12.71
C LEU A 111 3.80 -13.59 -12.83
N VAL A 112 4.04 -12.68 -13.78
CA VAL A 112 5.35 -12.05 -13.97
C VAL A 112 5.70 -11.13 -12.80
N ASN A 113 4.72 -10.44 -12.22
CA ASN A 113 4.94 -9.66 -11.00
C ASN A 113 5.24 -10.53 -9.77
N LEU A 114 4.59 -11.69 -9.62
CA LEU A 114 4.93 -12.65 -8.58
C LEU A 114 6.37 -13.13 -8.74
N ALA A 115 6.77 -13.48 -9.96
CA ALA A 115 8.14 -13.87 -10.25
C ALA A 115 9.14 -12.77 -9.90
N LEU A 116 8.81 -11.49 -10.16
CA LEU A 116 9.66 -10.36 -9.76
C LEU A 116 9.88 -10.31 -8.24
N ALA A 117 8.85 -10.55 -7.43
CA ALA A 117 9.00 -10.59 -5.97
C ALA A 117 9.93 -11.72 -5.52
N VAL A 118 9.78 -12.92 -6.10
CA VAL A 118 10.65 -14.06 -5.79
C VAL A 118 12.10 -13.82 -6.25
N ILE A 119 12.28 -13.22 -7.43
CA ILE A 119 13.61 -12.82 -7.92
C ILE A 119 14.23 -11.82 -6.97
N PHE A 120 13.48 -10.80 -6.54
CA PHE A 120 13.97 -9.78 -5.60
C PHE A 120 14.36 -10.41 -4.26
N TYR A 121 13.54 -11.33 -3.74
CA TYR A 121 13.82 -12.10 -2.52
C TYR A 121 15.18 -12.82 -2.62
N TYR A 122 15.37 -13.66 -3.64
CA TYR A 122 16.63 -14.41 -3.79
C TYR A 122 17.83 -13.53 -4.15
N MET A 123 17.60 -12.41 -4.85
CA MET A 123 18.62 -11.43 -5.14
C MET A 123 19.14 -10.79 -3.85
N MET A 124 18.26 -10.36 -2.95
CA MET A 124 18.66 -9.78 -1.67
C MET A 124 19.19 -10.81 -0.68
N GLN A 125 18.66 -12.03 -0.69
CA GLN A 125 19.07 -13.09 0.22
C GLN A 125 20.44 -13.68 -0.13
N LYS A 126 20.68 -13.99 -1.41
CA LYS A 126 21.86 -14.77 -1.85
C LYS A 126 22.86 -13.93 -2.65
N VAL A 127 22.41 -13.29 -3.71
CA VAL A 127 23.31 -12.64 -4.69
C VAL A 127 23.96 -11.39 -4.07
N LEU A 128 23.17 -10.57 -3.40
CA LEU A 128 23.61 -9.34 -2.73
C LEU A 128 23.97 -9.56 -1.26
N ALA A 129 24.03 -10.81 -0.78
CA ALA A 129 24.36 -11.13 0.62
C ALA A 129 25.58 -10.37 1.19
N PRO A 130 26.68 -10.14 0.43
CA PRO A 130 27.81 -9.35 0.93
C PRO A 130 27.47 -7.90 1.32
N ILE A 131 26.42 -7.33 0.71
CA ILE A 131 25.99 -5.93 0.90
C ILE A 131 24.70 -5.87 1.75
N THR A 132 23.79 -6.82 1.61
CA THR A 132 22.52 -6.84 2.36
C THR A 132 22.60 -7.55 3.70
N GLN A 133 23.72 -8.23 3.98
CA GLN A 133 23.87 -9.20 5.07
C GLN A 133 22.91 -10.40 4.96
N GLY A 134 22.32 -10.63 3.79
CA GLY A 134 21.45 -11.78 3.49
C GLY A 134 20.30 -11.91 4.48
N ASP A 135 20.17 -13.08 5.10
CA ASP A 135 19.12 -13.39 6.08
C ASP A 135 19.24 -12.59 7.40
N ASN A 136 20.44 -12.10 7.74
CA ASN A 136 20.63 -11.28 8.95
C ASN A 136 19.97 -9.90 8.80
N GLY A 137 19.80 -9.44 7.55
CA GLY A 137 19.24 -8.14 7.24
C GLY A 137 20.12 -6.95 7.64
N LEU A 138 19.68 -5.75 7.28
CA LEU A 138 20.36 -4.50 7.60
C LEU A 138 19.73 -3.86 8.83
N TRP A 139 20.51 -3.69 9.89
CA TRP A 139 20.10 -3.03 11.13
C TRP A 139 20.70 -1.63 11.19
N PHE A 140 19.86 -0.60 11.13
CA PHE A 140 20.31 0.80 11.03
C PHE A 140 19.62 1.73 12.02
N LEU A 141 18.83 1.18 12.97
CA LEU A 141 18.13 1.95 14.00
C LEU A 141 19.06 2.88 14.79
N ALA A 142 20.26 2.42 15.14
CA ALA A 142 21.25 3.19 15.90
C ALA A 142 21.94 4.31 15.09
N ASN A 143 21.90 4.25 13.76
CA ASN A 143 22.54 5.23 12.89
C ASN A 143 21.65 6.45 12.61
N MET A 144 20.37 6.38 12.98
CA MET A 144 19.43 7.47 12.75
C MET A 144 19.69 8.62 13.71
N THR A 145 19.83 9.82 13.16
CA THR A 145 19.97 11.06 13.95
C THR A 145 18.64 11.76 14.12
N SER A 146 18.41 12.28 15.33
CA SER A 146 17.26 13.13 15.61
C SER A 146 17.29 14.39 14.75
N THR A 147 16.15 14.75 14.17
CA THR A 147 16.04 15.98 13.39
C THR A 147 15.35 17.10 14.18
N PRO A 148 15.60 18.39 13.86
CA PRO A 148 15.15 19.50 14.70
C PRO A 148 13.64 19.77 14.71
N PHE A 149 12.90 19.37 13.65
CA PHE A 149 11.47 19.67 13.52
C PHE A 149 10.57 18.49 13.91
N ILE A 150 10.89 17.28 13.45
CA ILE A 150 10.16 16.04 13.77
C ILE A 150 11.19 14.92 13.94
N ASP A 151 11.37 14.45 15.16
CA ASP A 151 12.26 13.34 15.48
C ASP A 151 11.57 12.00 15.23
N ILE A 152 11.67 11.53 13.99
CA ILE A 152 11.08 10.26 13.56
C ILE A 152 11.71 9.02 14.24
N THR A 153 12.78 9.21 15.02
CA THR A 153 13.37 8.16 15.88
C THR A 153 12.44 7.85 17.06
N LYS A 154 11.58 8.79 17.47
CA LYS A 154 10.64 8.59 18.56
C LYS A 154 9.32 8.01 18.04
N PRO A 155 8.80 6.91 18.64
CA PRO A 155 7.59 6.25 18.16
C PRO A 155 6.34 7.14 18.04
N LYS A 156 6.20 8.14 18.93
CA LYS A 156 5.06 9.07 18.92
C LYS A 156 5.13 10.06 17.76
N GLU A 157 6.32 10.60 17.49
CA GLU A 157 6.55 11.57 16.42
C GLU A 157 6.53 10.87 15.06
N PHE A 158 7.04 9.64 14.99
CA PHE A 158 6.89 8.77 13.83
C PHE A 158 5.42 8.55 13.46
N PHE A 159 4.55 8.25 14.44
CA PHE A 159 3.12 8.08 14.16
C PHE A 159 2.50 9.32 13.53
N ILE A 160 2.79 10.51 14.07
CA ILE A 160 2.27 11.78 13.55
C ILE A 160 2.74 11.99 12.11
N PHE A 161 4.03 11.73 11.85
CA PHE A 161 4.60 11.84 10.51
C PHE A 161 3.95 10.84 9.53
N ALA A 162 3.89 9.56 9.87
CA ALA A 162 3.27 8.52 9.05
C ALA A 162 1.78 8.82 8.78
N PHE A 163 1.07 9.36 9.78
CA PHE A 163 -0.32 9.78 9.65
C PHE A 163 -0.50 10.98 8.70
N LEU A 164 0.39 11.97 8.76
CA LEU A 164 0.40 13.10 7.81
C LEU A 164 0.70 12.62 6.39
N VAL A 165 1.67 11.72 6.23
CA VAL A 165 2.01 11.11 4.93
C VAL A 165 0.81 10.32 4.39
N ALA A 166 0.16 9.51 5.22
CA ALA A 166 -1.06 8.83 4.85
C ALA A 166 -2.14 9.83 4.38
N MET A 167 -2.45 10.87 5.15
CA MET A 167 -3.42 11.88 4.71
C MET A 167 -3.08 12.50 3.34
N ALA A 168 -1.80 12.81 3.11
CA ALA A 168 -1.34 13.33 1.83
C ALA A 168 -1.54 12.32 0.68
N VAL A 169 -1.20 11.05 0.90
CA VAL A 169 -1.41 9.98 -0.09
C VAL A 169 -2.90 9.79 -0.38
N TRP A 170 -3.77 9.76 0.63
CA TRP A 170 -5.22 9.66 0.42
C TRP A 170 -5.78 10.85 -0.35
N ALA A 171 -5.31 12.06 -0.05
CA ALA A 171 -5.69 13.26 -0.79
C ALA A 171 -5.26 13.16 -2.27
N LEU A 172 -4.05 12.67 -2.54
CA LEU A 172 -3.54 12.45 -3.89
C LEU A 172 -4.39 11.43 -4.67
N PHE A 173 -4.66 10.24 -4.11
CA PHE A 173 -5.46 9.22 -4.79
C PHE A 173 -6.92 9.63 -4.95
N LYS A 174 -7.47 10.39 -4.00
CA LYS A 174 -8.79 10.99 -4.16
C LYS A 174 -8.82 11.99 -5.32
N TYR A 175 -7.85 12.89 -5.37
CA TYR A 175 -7.73 13.88 -6.44
C TYR A 175 -7.63 13.18 -7.80
N LEU A 176 -6.76 12.19 -7.92
CA LEU A 176 -6.62 11.41 -9.15
C LEU A 176 -7.91 10.72 -9.56
N ASN A 177 -8.64 10.16 -8.60
CA ASN A 177 -9.92 9.48 -8.84
C ASN A 177 -11.01 10.41 -9.38
N ASP A 178 -10.97 11.70 -9.00
CA ASP A 178 -11.91 12.74 -9.45
C ASP A 178 -11.48 13.40 -10.77
N THR A 179 -10.23 13.20 -11.20
CA THR A 179 -9.71 13.74 -12.46
C THR A 179 -10.09 12.87 -13.68
N LEU A 180 -9.89 13.43 -14.88
CA LEU A 180 -10.05 12.70 -16.15
C LEU A 180 -9.21 11.42 -16.19
N TYR A 181 -8.01 11.44 -15.61
CA TYR A 181 -7.16 10.26 -15.52
C TYR A 181 -7.84 9.11 -14.78
N GLY A 182 -8.48 9.39 -13.63
CA GLY A 182 -9.21 8.38 -12.86
C GLY A 182 -10.39 7.77 -13.62
N ALA A 183 -11.06 8.56 -14.45
CA ALA A 183 -12.13 8.09 -15.33
C ALA A 183 -11.59 7.24 -16.50
N CYS A 184 -10.51 7.69 -17.14
CA CYS A 184 -9.85 6.95 -18.22
C CYS A 184 -9.24 5.62 -17.73
N ALA A 185 -8.65 5.60 -16.54
CA ALA A 185 -8.14 4.38 -15.92
C ALA A 185 -9.26 3.36 -15.71
N TYR A 186 -10.36 3.80 -15.10
CA TYR A 186 -11.53 2.94 -14.89
C TYR A 186 -12.14 2.46 -16.22
N ALA A 187 -12.25 3.34 -17.22
CA ALA A 187 -12.72 2.96 -18.55
C ALA A 187 -11.80 1.92 -19.21
N SER A 188 -10.48 2.06 -19.06
CA SER A 188 -9.47 1.13 -19.61
C SER A 188 -9.53 -0.24 -18.94
N LYS A 189 -9.98 -0.30 -17.68
CA LYS A 189 -10.28 -1.57 -16.99
C LYS A 189 -11.55 -2.23 -17.54
N VAL A 190 -12.59 -1.46 -17.85
CA VAL A 190 -13.89 -2.00 -18.31
C VAL A 190 -13.84 -2.45 -19.76
N ASN A 191 -13.28 -1.64 -20.65
CA ASN A 191 -13.18 -1.96 -22.07
C ASN A 191 -12.03 -1.17 -22.73
N GLU A 192 -10.94 -1.87 -23.01
CA GLU A 192 -9.73 -1.31 -23.61
C GLU A 192 -9.99 -0.74 -25.01
N ASP A 193 -10.77 -1.44 -25.83
CA ASP A 193 -11.04 -1.06 -27.22
C ASP A 193 -11.78 0.27 -27.28
N LYS A 194 -12.79 0.47 -26.42
CA LYS A 194 -13.54 1.73 -26.35
C LYS A 194 -12.66 2.92 -26.00
N VAL A 195 -11.71 2.75 -25.08
CA VAL A 195 -10.76 3.82 -24.72
C VAL A 195 -9.85 4.16 -25.88
N GLN A 196 -9.44 3.15 -26.66
CA GLN A 196 -8.64 3.34 -27.86
C GLN A 196 -9.43 4.02 -28.98
N PHE A 197 -10.71 3.71 -29.17
CA PHE A 197 -11.59 4.42 -30.11
C PHE A 197 -11.77 5.90 -29.77
N LEU A 198 -11.72 6.26 -28.49
CA LEU A 198 -11.75 7.65 -28.03
C LEU A 198 -10.39 8.38 -28.21
N GLY A 199 -9.38 7.72 -28.77
CA GLY A 199 -8.06 8.30 -29.04
C GLY A 199 -7.09 8.24 -27.86
N TYR A 200 -7.44 7.58 -26.75
CA TYR A 200 -6.55 7.43 -25.60
C TYR A 200 -5.68 6.18 -25.72
N SER A 201 -4.42 6.28 -25.29
CA SER A 201 -3.51 5.14 -25.24
C SER A 201 -3.66 4.35 -23.95
N ASN A 202 -4.15 3.10 -24.04
CA ASN A 202 -4.24 2.17 -22.91
C ASN A 202 -2.89 1.99 -22.20
N PHE A 203 -1.80 1.86 -22.97
CA PHE A 203 -0.45 1.72 -22.42
C PHE A 203 -0.06 2.90 -21.53
N LYS A 204 -0.25 4.15 -22.00
CA LYS A 204 0.13 5.35 -21.21
C LYS A 204 -0.69 5.45 -19.92
N ILE A 205 -1.99 5.18 -19.99
CA ILE A 205 -2.89 5.25 -18.81
C ILE A 205 -2.48 4.22 -17.76
N ARG A 206 -2.26 2.97 -18.19
CA ARG A 206 -1.86 1.87 -17.32
C ARG A 206 -0.45 2.02 -16.77
N PHE A 207 0.48 2.51 -17.59
CA PHE A 207 1.87 2.74 -17.20
C PHE A 207 1.98 3.81 -16.12
N PHE A 208 1.29 4.94 -16.29
CA PHE A 208 1.27 5.97 -15.25
C PHE A 208 0.68 5.44 -13.93
N GLY A 209 -0.39 4.65 -14.01
CA GLY A 209 -1.03 4.07 -12.82
C GLY A 209 -0.15 3.06 -12.10
N PHE A 210 0.56 2.23 -12.88
CA PHE A 210 1.57 1.30 -12.40
C PHE A 210 2.70 2.00 -11.65
N VAL A 211 3.29 3.02 -12.27
CA VAL A 211 4.39 3.79 -11.66
C VAL A 211 3.92 4.47 -10.37
N LEU A 212 2.76 5.13 -10.39
CA LEU A 212 2.23 5.83 -9.23
C LEU A 212 1.97 4.89 -8.05
N ALA A 213 1.34 3.74 -8.31
CA ALA A 213 1.07 2.74 -7.29
C ALA A 213 2.37 2.20 -6.70
N ASN A 214 3.32 1.79 -7.53
CA ASN A 214 4.58 1.21 -7.06
C ASN A 214 5.47 2.23 -6.32
N VAL A 215 5.43 3.51 -6.71
CA VAL A 215 6.10 4.59 -5.96
C VAL A 215 5.46 4.79 -4.58
N THR A 216 4.14 4.73 -4.50
CA THR A 216 3.41 4.79 -3.23
C THR A 216 3.71 3.58 -2.34
N THR A 217 3.83 2.40 -2.95
CA THR A 217 4.25 1.18 -2.28
C THR A 217 5.70 1.27 -1.79
N ALA A 218 6.61 1.82 -2.57
CA ALA A 218 8.00 2.05 -2.15
C ALA A 218 8.07 3.06 -0.98
N LEU A 219 7.26 4.12 -1.01
CA LEU A 219 7.09 5.05 0.12
C LEU A 219 6.65 4.29 1.39
N ALA A 220 5.64 3.42 1.30
CA ALA A 220 5.22 2.60 2.43
C ALA A 220 6.35 1.68 2.93
N GLY A 221 7.17 1.15 2.02
CA GLY A 221 8.34 0.35 2.33
C GLY A 221 9.42 1.12 3.08
N SER A 222 9.70 2.36 2.68
CA SER A 222 10.60 3.27 3.39
C SER A 222 10.11 3.57 4.81
N LEU A 223 8.82 3.85 4.97
CA LEU A 223 8.22 4.07 6.29
C LEU A 223 8.30 2.82 7.15
N TYR A 224 8.05 1.64 6.57
CA TYR A 224 8.15 0.35 7.25
C TYR A 224 9.58 0.07 7.73
N ALA A 225 10.58 0.33 6.89
CA ALA A 225 11.99 0.17 7.24
C ALA A 225 12.41 1.07 8.41
N ILE A 226 11.99 2.35 8.40
CA ILE A 226 12.30 3.29 9.50
C ILE A 226 11.57 2.90 10.78
N TYR A 227 10.31 2.48 10.67
CA TYR A 227 9.51 2.05 11.83
C TYR A 227 10.12 0.85 12.55
N LEU A 228 10.53 -0.17 11.80
CA LEU A 228 11.15 -1.37 12.38
C LEU A 228 12.62 -1.18 12.72
N GLY A 229 13.32 -0.26 12.04
CA GLY A 229 14.75 -0.04 12.23
C GLY A 229 15.64 -1.13 11.62
N PHE A 230 15.06 -2.07 10.88
CA PHE A 230 15.75 -3.11 10.14
C PHE A 230 14.99 -3.51 8.88
N VAL A 231 15.70 -4.12 7.92
CA VAL A 231 15.11 -4.67 6.69
C VAL A 231 15.65 -6.07 6.44
N SER A 232 14.77 -7.02 6.10
CA SER A 232 15.12 -8.39 5.76
C SER A 232 14.51 -8.84 4.42
N PRO A 233 15.08 -9.86 3.75
CA PRO A 233 14.58 -10.34 2.45
C PRO A 233 13.15 -10.85 2.54
N GLU A 234 12.75 -11.36 3.70
CA GLU A 234 11.42 -11.92 3.97
C GLU A 234 10.26 -10.97 3.67
N MET A 235 10.52 -9.65 3.61
CA MET A 235 9.52 -8.67 3.17
C MET A 235 8.99 -8.93 1.76
N SER A 236 9.79 -9.50 0.86
CA SER A 236 9.39 -9.84 -0.50
C SER A 236 9.18 -11.34 -0.73
N SER A 237 8.95 -12.12 0.34
CA SER A 237 8.74 -13.56 0.20
C SER A 237 7.45 -13.88 -0.56
N ALA A 238 7.43 -15.05 -1.20
CA ALA A 238 6.28 -15.51 -1.97
C ALA A 238 5.00 -15.58 -1.13
N HIS A 239 5.12 -15.91 0.16
CA HIS A 239 4.01 -16.00 1.11
C HIS A 239 3.30 -14.66 1.31
N ARG A 240 4.06 -13.55 1.34
CA ARG A 240 3.51 -12.19 1.54
C ARG A 240 2.94 -11.55 0.27
N CYS A 241 3.10 -12.19 -0.88
CA CYS A 241 2.62 -11.66 -2.17
C CYS A 241 1.11 -11.59 -2.25
N ALA A 242 0.40 -12.49 -1.57
CA ALA A 242 -1.06 -12.51 -1.54
C ALA A 242 -1.64 -11.42 -0.63
N ASP A 243 -0.97 -11.07 0.47
CA ASP A 243 -1.47 -10.16 1.51
C ASP A 243 -2.12 -8.87 0.99
N PRO A 244 -1.45 -8.01 0.20
CA PRO A 244 -2.05 -6.75 -0.23
C PRO A 244 -3.30 -6.95 -1.11
N VAL A 245 -3.33 -8.03 -1.90
CA VAL A 245 -4.46 -8.37 -2.77
C VAL A 245 -5.64 -8.85 -1.92
N VAL A 246 -5.37 -9.76 -0.98
CA VAL A 246 -6.33 -10.29 0.00
C VAL A 246 -6.97 -9.16 0.80
N VAL A 247 -6.16 -8.25 1.33
CA VAL A 247 -6.61 -7.12 2.15
C VAL A 247 -7.42 -6.12 1.32
N THR A 248 -7.04 -5.91 0.07
CA THR A 248 -7.80 -5.07 -0.87
C THR A 248 -9.19 -5.67 -1.14
N ILE A 249 -9.27 -6.97 -1.36
CA ILE A 249 -10.55 -7.67 -1.60
C ILE A 249 -11.42 -7.62 -0.34
N LEU A 250 -10.82 -7.92 0.82
CA LEU A 250 -11.47 -7.84 2.12
C LEU A 250 -12.06 -6.45 2.38
N GLY A 251 -11.25 -5.41 2.17
CA GLY A 251 -11.64 -4.02 2.36
C GLY A 251 -12.71 -3.54 1.38
N GLY A 252 -12.65 -3.99 0.12
CA GLY A 252 -13.55 -3.63 -0.96
C GLY A 252 -12.81 -3.03 -2.16
N VAL A 253 -12.74 -3.80 -3.25
CA VAL A 253 -11.99 -3.46 -4.47
C VAL A 253 -12.51 -2.17 -5.10
N GLY A 254 -11.59 -1.24 -5.43
CA GLY A 254 -11.94 0.00 -6.14
C GLY A 254 -12.57 1.09 -5.26
N THR A 255 -12.65 0.86 -3.95
CA THR A 255 -13.08 1.89 -2.99
C THR A 255 -11.87 2.62 -2.40
N LEU A 256 -12.02 3.91 -2.11
CA LEU A 256 -10.92 4.74 -1.56
C LEU A 256 -10.63 4.41 -0.08
N TYR A 257 -11.65 4.03 0.69
CA TYR A 257 -11.52 3.76 2.13
C TYR A 257 -11.48 2.27 2.46
N GLY A 258 -11.82 1.38 1.52
CA GLY A 258 -11.68 -0.06 1.68
C GLY A 258 -10.29 -0.49 2.13
N PRO A 259 -9.18 0.02 1.56
CA PRO A 259 -7.83 -0.30 2.01
C PRO A 259 -7.58 -0.03 3.50
N LEU A 260 -8.17 1.03 4.04
CA LEU A 260 -8.02 1.36 5.45
C LEU A 260 -8.77 0.37 6.34
N VAL A 261 -10.02 0.08 5.98
CA VAL A 261 -10.86 -0.87 6.72
C VAL A 261 -10.29 -2.29 6.62
N GLY A 262 -9.83 -2.67 5.43
CA GLY A 262 -9.15 -3.94 5.18
C GLY A 262 -7.89 -4.07 6.02
N ALA A 263 -7.04 -3.04 6.09
CA ALA A 263 -5.84 -3.06 6.91
C ALA A 263 -6.16 -3.22 8.41
N ILE A 264 -7.13 -2.46 8.94
CA ILE A 264 -7.57 -2.60 10.34
C ILE A 264 -8.07 -4.03 10.62
N ALA A 265 -8.94 -4.54 9.74
CA ALA A 265 -9.52 -5.87 9.91
C ALA A 265 -8.45 -6.97 9.82
N PHE A 266 -7.60 -6.92 8.80
CA PHE A 266 -6.56 -7.92 8.57
C PHE A 266 -5.49 -7.90 9.66
N THR A 267 -4.93 -6.74 10.00
CA THR A 267 -3.91 -6.63 11.04
C THR A 267 -4.48 -7.00 12.41
N GLY A 268 -5.72 -6.57 12.72
CA GLY A 268 -6.39 -6.96 13.97
C GLY A 268 -6.66 -8.46 14.08
N MET A 269 -7.09 -9.09 12.98
CA MET A 269 -7.26 -10.54 12.94
C MET A 269 -5.94 -11.28 13.06
N LYS A 270 -4.89 -10.83 12.35
CA LYS A 270 -3.55 -11.39 12.45
C LYS A 270 -3.08 -11.38 13.90
N ASP A 271 -3.16 -10.24 14.60
CA ASP A 271 -2.72 -10.13 16.00
C ASP A 271 -3.53 -11.02 16.95
N LEU A 272 -4.86 -11.06 16.81
CA LEU A 272 -5.72 -11.85 17.69
C LEU A 272 -5.59 -13.36 17.44
N ILE A 273 -5.47 -13.77 16.18
CA ILE A 273 -5.49 -15.19 15.77
C ILE A 273 -4.08 -15.79 15.89
N ALA A 274 -3.02 -15.03 15.60
CA ALA A 274 -1.66 -15.52 15.79
C ALA A 274 -1.35 -15.85 17.26
N GLY A 275 -2.05 -15.22 18.22
CA GLY A 275 -1.97 -15.57 19.64
C GLY A 275 -2.68 -16.88 20.01
N LEU A 276 -3.56 -17.41 19.15
CA LEU A 276 -4.40 -18.58 19.43
C LEU A 276 -4.04 -19.80 18.57
N ILE A 277 -3.62 -19.59 17.32
CA ILE A 277 -3.41 -20.64 16.32
C ILE A 277 -2.10 -20.36 15.57
N GLY A 278 -1.18 -21.35 15.52
CA GLY A 278 0.10 -21.21 14.81
C GLY A 278 -0.06 -20.99 13.29
N ASN A 279 -1.09 -21.58 12.67
CA ASN A 279 -1.38 -21.47 11.24
C ASN A 279 -2.48 -20.43 10.93
N TRP A 280 -2.30 -19.21 11.45
CA TRP A 280 -3.25 -18.10 11.29
C TRP A 280 -3.58 -17.76 9.82
N GLU A 281 -2.62 -17.97 8.91
CA GLU A 281 -2.77 -17.75 7.45
C GLU A 281 -3.91 -18.59 6.85
N LEU A 282 -4.07 -19.83 7.30
CA LEU A 282 -5.11 -20.75 6.82
C LEU A 282 -6.51 -20.25 7.20
N PHE A 283 -6.65 -19.70 8.41
CA PHE A 283 -7.91 -19.11 8.86
C PHE A 283 -8.28 -17.86 8.05
N ILE A 284 -7.31 -17.00 7.76
CA ILE A 284 -7.51 -15.84 6.90
C ILE A 284 -7.95 -16.27 5.49
N GLY A 285 -7.35 -17.35 4.94
CA GLY A 285 -7.77 -17.93 3.67
C GLY A 285 -9.23 -18.37 3.68
N PHE A 286 -9.67 -19.10 4.71
CA PHE A 286 -11.07 -19.50 4.87
C PHE A 286 -12.02 -18.31 5.00
N LEU A 287 -11.64 -17.31 5.81
CA LEU A 287 -12.44 -16.10 5.97
C LEU A 287 -12.58 -15.34 4.65
N LEU A 288 -11.51 -15.24 3.87
CA LEU A 288 -11.55 -14.60 2.57
C LEU A 288 -12.48 -15.33 1.61
N VAL A 289 -12.41 -16.67 1.54
CA VAL A 289 -13.33 -17.48 0.74
C VAL A 289 -14.78 -17.22 1.18
N PHE A 290 -15.03 -17.22 2.49
CA PHE A 290 -16.35 -16.93 3.04
C PHE A 290 -16.87 -15.54 2.64
N ILE A 291 -16.03 -14.51 2.74
CA ILE A 291 -16.41 -13.12 2.39
C ILE A 291 -16.65 -12.97 0.88
N MET A 292 -15.83 -13.61 0.05
CA MET A 292 -16.03 -13.62 -1.41
C MET A 292 -17.34 -14.31 -1.79
N LEU A 293 -17.71 -15.40 -1.09
CA LEU A 293 -18.99 -16.09 -1.29
C LEU A 293 -20.18 -15.30 -0.73
N ALA A 294 -19.97 -14.54 0.35
CA ALA A 294 -21.02 -13.77 1.03
C ALA A 294 -21.35 -12.43 0.35
N GLY A 295 -20.48 -11.90 -0.51
CA GLY A 295 -20.82 -10.75 -1.35
C GLY A 295 -19.66 -10.09 -2.08
N GLU A 296 -19.93 -9.66 -3.32
CA GLU A 296 -18.95 -9.10 -4.27
C GLU A 296 -18.35 -7.73 -3.88
N LYS A 297 -18.84 -7.09 -2.81
CA LYS A 297 -18.53 -5.68 -2.50
C LYS A 297 -17.48 -5.47 -1.38
N GLY A 298 -17.02 -6.52 -0.73
CA GLY A 298 -16.12 -6.44 0.44
C GLY A 298 -16.76 -5.73 1.65
N ILE A 299 -16.00 -5.52 2.72
CA ILE A 299 -16.51 -4.93 3.97
C ILE A 299 -17.02 -3.50 3.72
N TRP A 300 -16.18 -2.62 3.16
CA TRP A 300 -16.55 -1.22 2.96
C TRP A 300 -17.67 -1.04 1.92
N GLY A 301 -17.63 -1.80 0.81
CA GLY A 301 -18.66 -1.71 -0.22
C GLY A 301 -20.03 -2.22 0.22
N SER A 302 -20.11 -3.07 1.26
CA SER A 302 -21.36 -3.47 1.90
C SER A 302 -21.87 -2.43 2.92
N LEU A 303 -20.95 -1.75 3.62
CA LEU A 303 -21.25 -0.71 4.61
C LEU A 303 -21.64 0.64 3.99
N GLU A 304 -21.00 1.05 2.89
CA GLU A 304 -21.22 2.36 2.27
C GLU A 304 -22.68 2.66 1.89
N PRO A 305 -23.44 1.74 1.25
CA PRO A 305 -24.84 1.98 0.91
C PRO A 305 -25.74 2.13 2.15
N ARG A 306 -25.46 1.37 3.21
CA ARG A 306 -26.21 1.43 4.48
C ARG A 306 -25.95 2.74 5.21
N LEU A 307 -24.70 3.19 5.26
CA LEU A 307 -24.33 4.49 5.83
C LEU A 307 -24.98 5.65 5.07
N LYS A 308 -24.96 5.63 3.73
CA LYS A 308 -25.64 6.65 2.92
C LYS A 308 -27.15 6.71 3.18
N LYS A 309 -27.81 5.56 3.39
CA LYS A 309 -29.25 5.49 3.70
C LYS A 309 -29.57 6.09 5.08
N VAL A 310 -28.72 5.86 6.09
CA VAL A 310 -28.87 6.43 7.44
C VAL A 310 -28.64 7.96 7.44
N PHE A 311 -27.62 8.45 6.72
CA PHE A 311 -27.34 9.89 6.65
C PHE A 311 -28.26 10.66 5.69
N SER A 312 -28.90 9.99 4.73
CA SER A 312 -29.92 10.58 3.84
C SER A 312 -31.33 10.57 4.43
N GLY A 313 -31.58 9.80 5.49
CA GLY A 313 -32.90 9.61 6.10
C GLY A 313 -33.43 10.77 6.97
N LYS A 314 -32.80 11.95 6.94
CA LYS A 314 -33.25 13.17 7.64
C LYS A 314 -33.60 14.33 6.70
N ARG A 315 -33.98 14.03 5.46
CA ARG A 315 -34.63 14.98 4.55
C ARG A 315 -35.89 14.35 3.95
N ALA A 316 -36.90 14.19 4.80
CA ALA A 316 -38.29 14.11 4.41
C ALA A 316 -39.05 15.04 5.36
#